data_AF-A0A4U7DRU5-F1
#
_entry.id   AF-A0A4U7DRU5-F1
#
_cell.length_a   1.000
_cell.length_b   1.000
_cell.length_c   1.000
_cell.angle_alpha   90.00
_cell.angle_beta   90.00
_cell.angle_gamma   90.00
#
_symmetry.space_group_name_H-M   'P 1'
#
loop_
_entity.id
_entity.type
_entity.pdbx_description
1 polymer ?
#
loop_
_entity_poly.entity_id
_entity_poly.type
_entity_poly.pdbx_seq_one_letter_code
_entity_poly.pdbx_strand_id
1 'polypeptide(L)'
;MPFDGQTYRNLAYLLLAFPLGIAYFTVVTTGLSTGIGLLVTFAGVPVVLLTLLVTLGIGSFERRLADWLLDVEVDAAPAEVDLAFGSVEEALGTTKRILTAPTTWTGLVLVGLKFVYGVVAFTALVTAFTLSATLISMPVFYDAPGVTYTLGPYVVDTLREAVAGAGLGVLLALVSLHVLNGVARFGGFLTDALLGGAARTAGGADA
;
A
#
# COMPACT_ATOMS: atom_id res chain seq x y z
N MET A 1 19.72 9.69 -9.57
CA MET A 1 19.21 10.71 -10.52
C MET A 1 17.72 10.48 -10.75
N PRO A 2 16.90 11.47 -11.13
CA PRO A 2 15.44 11.30 -11.29
C PRO A 2 15.01 10.25 -12.34
N PHE A 3 15.92 9.79 -13.20
CA PHE A 3 15.70 8.76 -14.23
C PHE A 3 16.28 7.39 -13.86
N ASP A 4 16.44 7.09 -12.58
CA ASP A 4 16.85 5.76 -12.13
C ASP A 4 15.70 4.75 -12.32
N GLY A 5 16.03 3.49 -12.63
CA GLY A 5 15.03 2.42 -12.78
C GLY A 5 14.16 2.27 -11.52
N GLN A 6 14.72 2.65 -10.36
CA GLN A 6 14.05 2.64 -9.07
C GLN A 6 12.86 3.60 -8.99
N THR A 7 12.88 4.76 -9.66
CA THR A 7 11.75 5.70 -9.65
C THR A 7 10.51 5.05 -10.28
N TYR A 8 10.68 4.32 -11.39
CA TYR A 8 9.58 3.63 -12.05
C TYR A 8 9.01 2.50 -11.19
N ARG A 9 9.86 1.76 -10.48
CA ARG A 9 9.42 0.73 -9.52
C ARG A 9 8.65 1.34 -8.35
N ASN A 10 9.13 2.47 -7.81
CA ASN A 10 8.41 3.21 -6.76
C ASN A 10 7.02 3.67 -7.23
N LEU A 11 6.92 4.22 -8.44
CA LEU A 11 5.62 4.63 -9.00
C LEU A 11 4.69 3.43 -9.22
N ALA A 12 5.22 2.31 -9.73
CA ALA A 12 4.45 1.07 -9.88
C ALA A 12 3.95 0.56 -8.52
N TYR A 13 4.79 0.61 -7.48
CA TYR A 13 4.39 0.29 -6.12
C TYR A 13 3.26 1.18 -5.61
N LEU A 14 3.34 2.50 -5.79
CA LEU A 14 2.26 3.42 -5.38
C LEU A 14 0.97 3.19 -6.15
N LEU A 15 1.07 2.89 -7.45
CA LEU A 15 -0.07 2.58 -8.29
C LEU A 15 -0.76 1.29 -7.82
N LEU A 16 0.01 0.27 -7.43
CA LEU A 16 -0.48 -1.00 -6.90
C LEU A 16 -0.97 -0.91 -5.45
N ALA A 17 -0.45 0.03 -4.66
CA ALA A 17 -0.79 0.16 -3.24
C ALA A 17 -2.30 0.37 -3.00
N PHE A 18 -2.98 1.07 -3.90
CA PHE A 18 -4.43 1.29 -3.81
C PHE A 18 -5.27 0.04 -4.11
N PRO A 19 -5.18 -0.60 -5.29
CA PRO A 19 -5.95 -1.81 -5.58
C PRO A 19 -5.61 -2.94 -4.60
N LEU A 20 -4.35 -3.08 -4.19
CA LEU A 20 -3.94 -4.05 -3.18
C LEU A 20 -4.53 -3.72 -1.81
N GLY A 21 -4.43 -2.47 -1.36
CA GLY A 21 -5.01 -2.02 -0.10
C GLY A 21 -6.52 -2.29 -0.02
N ILE A 22 -7.26 -2.03 -1.10
CA ILE A 22 -8.69 -2.36 -1.20
C ILE A 22 -8.90 -3.87 -1.11
N ALA A 23 -8.16 -4.66 -1.88
CA ALA A 23 -8.32 -6.11 -1.91
C ALA A 23 -8.08 -6.73 -0.52
N TYR A 24 -7.00 -6.34 0.16
CA TYR A 24 -6.66 -6.81 1.50
C TYR A 24 -7.72 -6.43 2.51
N PHE A 25 -8.09 -5.15 2.54
CA PHE A 25 -9.09 -4.65 3.49
C PHE A 25 -10.44 -5.33 3.28
N THR A 26 -10.88 -5.48 2.02
CA THR A 26 -12.17 -6.10 1.70
C THR A 26 -12.18 -7.57 2.10
N VAL A 27 -11.16 -8.35 1.74
CA VAL A 27 -11.09 -9.79 2.06
C VAL A 27 -11.04 -10.00 3.56
N VAL A 28 -10.18 -9.26 4.28
CA VAL A 28 -10.01 -9.42 5.73
C VAL A 28 -11.25 -8.95 6.49
N THR A 29 -11.79 -7.78 6.15
CA THR A 29 -12.98 -7.24 6.83
C THR A 29 -14.20 -8.12 6.58
N THR A 30 -14.40 -8.60 5.36
CA THR A 30 -15.52 -9.50 5.03
C THR A 30 -15.33 -10.84 5.72
N GLY A 31 -14.16 -11.47 5.59
CA GLY A 31 -13.87 -12.76 6.20
C GLY A 31 -14.02 -12.74 7.73
N LEU A 32 -13.55 -11.66 8.38
CA LEU A 32 -13.66 -11.52 9.82
C LEU A 32 -15.11 -11.24 10.25
N SER A 33 -15.83 -10.37 9.54
CA SER A 33 -17.25 -10.09 9.83
C SER A 33 -18.13 -11.33 9.65
N THR A 34 -17.94 -12.06 8.55
CA THR A 34 -18.63 -13.32 8.28
C THR A 34 -18.25 -14.39 9.28
N GLY A 35 -16.96 -14.55 9.57
CA GLY A 35 -16.47 -15.55 10.52
C GLY A 35 -17.00 -15.32 11.93
N ILE A 36 -16.96 -14.07 12.41
CA ILE A 36 -17.52 -13.68 13.71
C ILE A 36 -19.04 -13.92 13.73
N GLY A 37 -19.76 -13.52 12.67
CA GLY A 37 -21.21 -13.74 12.57
C GLY A 37 -21.60 -15.22 12.60
N LEU A 38 -20.75 -16.10 12.04
CA LEU A 38 -20.94 -17.54 12.03
C LEU A 38 -20.41 -18.25 13.30
N LEU A 39 -19.87 -17.53 14.29
CA LEU A 39 -19.41 -18.18 15.53
C LEU A 39 -20.54 -18.87 16.27
N VAL A 40 -21.77 -18.34 16.15
CA VAL A 40 -22.98 -18.94 16.74
C VAL A 40 -23.23 -20.37 16.23
N THR A 41 -22.80 -20.68 15.01
CA THR A 41 -23.04 -21.98 14.37
C THR A 41 -21.83 -22.92 14.45
N PHE A 42 -20.79 -22.56 15.22
CA PHE A 42 -19.45 -23.20 15.24
C PHE A 42 -18.67 -23.16 13.90
N ALA A 43 -19.36 -23.01 12.76
CA ALA A 43 -18.74 -22.87 11.44
C ALA A 43 -17.93 -21.57 11.28
N GLY A 44 -18.13 -20.59 12.17
CA GLY A 44 -17.35 -19.35 12.18
C GLY A 44 -15.88 -19.53 12.51
N VAL A 45 -15.52 -20.55 13.32
CA VAL A 45 -14.13 -20.78 13.73
C VAL A 45 -13.22 -21.04 12.51
N PRO A 46 -13.53 -21.99 11.61
CA PRO A 46 -12.77 -22.17 10.36
C PRO A 46 -12.65 -20.90 9.51
N VAL A 47 -13.72 -20.11 9.40
CA VAL A 47 -13.75 -18.89 8.58
C VAL A 47 -12.84 -17.80 9.17
N VAL A 48 -12.87 -17.61 10.49
CA VAL A 48 -11.96 -16.67 11.17
C VAL A 48 -10.51 -17.13 10.98
N LEU A 49 -10.20 -18.41 11.23
CA LEU A 49 -8.84 -18.93 11.07
C LEU A 49 -8.32 -18.76 9.64
N LEU A 50 -9.14 -19.08 8.63
CA LEU A 50 -8.80 -18.87 7.23
C LEU A 50 -8.51 -17.39 6.95
N THR A 51 -9.32 -16.48 7.49
CA THR A 51 -9.12 -15.03 7.33
C THR A 51 -7.81 -14.57 7.96
N LEU A 52 -7.45 -15.08 9.15
CA LEU A 52 -6.19 -14.76 9.82
C LEU A 52 -5.00 -15.33 9.04
N LEU A 53 -5.12 -16.54 8.47
CA LEU A 53 -4.10 -17.11 7.59
C LEU A 53 -3.91 -16.30 6.31
N VAL A 54 -4.99 -15.84 5.70
CA VAL A 54 -4.93 -14.91 4.57
C VAL A 54 -4.22 -13.62 4.97
N THR A 55 -4.48 -13.10 6.17
CA THR A 55 -3.81 -11.89 6.70
C THR A 55 -2.29 -12.10 6.84
N LEU A 56 -1.85 -13.25 7.34
CA LEU A 56 -0.43 -13.61 7.39
C LEU A 56 0.17 -13.75 5.98
N GLY A 57 -0.58 -14.35 5.05
CA GLY A 57 -0.21 -14.44 3.64
C GLY A 57 -0.03 -13.07 2.99
N ILE A 58 -0.93 -12.12 3.24
CA ILE A 58 -0.82 -10.72 2.80
C ILE A 58 0.47 -10.08 3.31
N GLY A 59 0.80 -10.30 4.59
CA GLY A 59 2.08 -9.83 5.15
C GLY A 59 3.28 -10.37 4.37
N SER A 60 3.29 -11.66 4.03
CA SER A 60 4.36 -12.26 3.23
C SER A 60 4.43 -11.72 1.79
N PHE A 61 3.27 -11.42 1.20
CA PHE A 61 3.18 -10.83 -0.14
C PHE A 61 3.69 -9.39 -0.14
N GLU A 62 3.32 -8.58 0.85
CA GLU A 62 3.79 -7.21 1.03
C GLU A 62 5.31 -7.13 1.23
N ARG A 63 5.91 -8.10 1.92
CA ARG A 63 7.37 -8.21 2.02
C ARG A 63 8.01 -8.42 0.66
N ARG A 64 7.53 -9.39 -0.12
CA ARG A 64 8.02 -9.64 -1.49
C ARG A 64 7.84 -8.43 -2.40
N LEU A 65 6.72 -7.72 -2.24
CA LEU A 65 6.45 -6.52 -3.02
C LEU A 65 7.43 -5.40 -2.67
N ALA A 66 7.70 -5.19 -1.38
CA ALA A 66 8.69 -4.22 -0.90
C ALA A 66 10.12 -4.59 -1.32
N ASP A 67 10.49 -5.86 -1.22
CA ASP A 67 11.79 -6.38 -1.69
C ASP A 67 11.96 -6.12 -3.20
N TRP A 68 11.00 -6.57 -4.01
CA TRP A 68 11.12 -6.51 -5.47
C TRP A 68 11.01 -5.10 -6.06
N LEU A 69 10.15 -4.24 -5.49
CA LEU A 69 9.92 -2.89 -6.03
C LEU A 69 10.68 -1.80 -5.30
N LEU A 70 10.94 -1.94 -4.00
CA LEU A 70 11.56 -0.90 -3.18
C LEU A 70 13.01 -1.21 -2.80
N ASP A 71 13.51 -2.42 -3.10
CA ASP A 71 14.88 -2.86 -2.76
C ASP A 71 15.14 -2.76 -1.24
N VAL A 72 14.09 -3.08 -0.46
CA VAL A 72 14.15 -3.12 1.00
C VAL A 72 14.06 -4.58 1.42
N GLU A 73 15.18 -5.18 1.81
CA GLU A 73 15.14 -6.49 2.46
C GLU A 73 14.37 -6.38 3.78
N VAL A 74 13.22 -7.04 3.85
CA VAL A 74 12.46 -7.17 5.09
C VAL A 74 12.89 -8.45 5.79
N ASP A 75 13.78 -8.32 6.77
CA ASP A 75 14.26 -9.42 7.63
C ASP A 75 13.14 -9.89 8.57
N ALA A 76 12.30 -10.79 8.08
CA ALA A 76 11.34 -11.46 8.94
C ALA A 76 11.09 -12.89 8.45
N ALA A 77 11.33 -13.83 9.36
CA ALA A 77 11.12 -15.25 9.13
C ALA A 77 9.71 -15.53 8.58
N PRO A 78 9.55 -16.51 7.67
CA PRO A 78 8.24 -16.99 7.26
C PRO A 78 7.46 -17.41 8.49
N ALA A 79 6.21 -16.95 8.64
CA ALA A 79 5.32 -17.51 9.64
C ALA A 79 4.89 -18.90 9.15
N GLU A 80 5.73 -19.91 9.38
CA GLU A 80 5.35 -21.31 9.18
C GLU A 80 4.34 -21.69 10.26
N VAL A 81 3.06 -21.46 9.96
CA VAL A 81 1.97 -21.95 10.80
C VAL A 81 1.70 -23.39 10.38
N ASP A 82 2.26 -24.34 11.12
CA ASP A 82 1.87 -25.74 10.97
C ASP A 82 0.40 -25.91 11.37
N LEU A 83 -0.44 -26.29 10.39
CA LEU A 83 -1.89 -26.34 10.50
C LEU A 83 -2.35 -27.77 10.76
N ALA A 84 -2.48 -28.12 12.03
CA ALA A 84 -3.05 -29.39 12.47
C ALA A 84 -4.54 -29.22 12.81
N PHE A 85 -5.40 -29.90 12.05
CA PHE A 85 -6.87 -29.91 12.23
C PHE A 85 -7.41 -31.35 12.36
N GLY A 86 -6.57 -32.30 12.77
CA GLY A 86 -6.95 -33.72 12.87
C GLY A 86 -7.94 -34.00 14.01
N SER A 87 -7.93 -33.17 15.06
CA SER A 87 -8.85 -33.27 16.20
C SER A 87 -9.37 -31.90 16.67
N VAL A 88 -10.44 -31.90 17.47
CA VAL A 88 -11.00 -30.68 18.08
C VAL A 88 -9.99 -30.01 19.02
N GLU A 89 -9.21 -30.79 19.77
CA GLU A 89 -8.16 -30.28 20.66
C GLU A 89 -7.01 -29.64 19.88
N GLU A 90 -6.60 -30.23 18.76
CA GLU A 90 -5.62 -29.62 17.85
C GLU A 90 -6.16 -28.34 17.22
N ALA A 91 -7.42 -28.32 16.76
CA ALA A 91 -8.03 -27.13 16.20
C ALA A 91 -8.13 -25.99 17.22
N LEU A 92 -8.47 -26.31 18.48
CA LEU A 92 -8.48 -25.34 19.59
C LEU A 92 -7.06 -24.86 19.91
N GLY A 93 -6.07 -25.76 19.91
CA GLY A 93 -4.66 -25.43 20.10
C GLY A 93 -4.13 -24.47 19.03
N THR A 94 -4.39 -24.77 17.76
CA THR A 94 -4.04 -23.93 16.60
C THR A 94 -4.74 -22.58 16.67
N THR A 95 -6.05 -22.57 16.99
CA THR A 95 -6.83 -21.33 17.15
C THR A 95 -6.23 -20.43 18.22
N LYS A 96 -5.95 -21.01 19.40
CA LYS A 96 -5.33 -20.29 20.51
C LYS A 96 -3.97 -19.72 20.10
N ARG A 97 -3.12 -20.53 19.45
CA ARG A 97 -1.78 -20.12 19.00
C ARG A 97 -1.86 -18.92 18.05
N ILE A 98 -2.75 -18.96 17.06
CA ILE A 98 -2.94 -17.87 16.09
C ILE A 98 -3.46 -16.60 16.77
N LEU A 99 -4.45 -16.71 17.67
CA LEU A 99 -5.03 -15.55 18.34
C LEU A 99 -4.07 -14.89 19.34
N THR A 100 -3.22 -15.67 20.01
CA THR A 100 -2.21 -15.14 20.94
C THR A 100 -0.94 -14.66 20.25
N ALA A 101 -0.73 -15.02 18.98
CA ALA A 101 0.46 -14.62 18.24
C ALA A 101 0.43 -13.10 17.96
N PRO A 102 1.47 -12.34 18.33
CA PRO A 102 1.59 -10.92 18.01
C PRO A 102 1.51 -10.64 16.50
N THR A 103 2.01 -11.57 15.68
CA THR A 103 2.06 -11.49 14.22
C THR A 103 0.69 -11.36 13.57
N THR A 104 -0.34 -11.96 14.17
CA THR A 104 -1.73 -11.88 13.72
C THR A 104 -2.26 -10.45 13.87
N TRP A 105 -2.01 -9.84 15.02
CA TRP A 105 -2.45 -8.47 15.32
C TRP A 105 -1.70 -7.44 14.49
N THR A 106 -0.38 -7.58 14.33
CA THR A 106 0.40 -6.71 13.45
C THR A 106 -0.01 -6.87 11.99
N GLY A 107 -0.38 -8.08 11.54
CA GLY A 107 -0.93 -8.31 10.21
C GLY A 107 -2.26 -7.60 9.97
N LEU A 108 -3.18 -7.63 10.95
CA LEU A 108 -4.45 -6.91 10.87
C LEU A 108 -4.23 -5.38 10.83
N VAL A 109 -3.34 -4.87 11.68
CA VAL A 109 -2.96 -3.44 11.68
C VAL A 109 -2.32 -3.06 10.35
N LEU A 110 -1.45 -3.90 9.79
CA LEU A 110 -0.83 -3.70 8.48
C LEU A 110 -1.90 -3.55 7.40
N VAL A 111 -2.91 -4.43 7.35
CA VAL A 111 -3.98 -4.37 6.35
C VAL A 111 -4.74 -3.06 6.42
N GLY A 112 -5.17 -2.65 7.61
CA GLY A 112 -5.86 -1.38 7.80
C GLY A 112 -5.01 -0.18 7.40
N LEU A 113 -3.74 -0.17 7.81
CA LEU A 113 -2.82 0.92 7.51
C LEU A 113 -2.45 0.99 6.02
N LYS A 114 -2.29 -0.16 5.36
CA LYS A 114 -2.02 -0.27 3.92
C LYS A 114 -3.16 0.23 3.07
N PHE A 115 -4.40 -0.01 3.50
CA PHE A 115 -5.57 0.56 2.85
C PHE A 115 -5.52 2.10 2.85
N VAL A 116 -5.36 2.70 4.04
CA VAL A 116 -5.27 4.17 4.16
C VAL A 116 -4.08 4.74 3.39
N TYR A 117 -2.92 4.10 3.54
CA TYR A 117 -1.72 4.46 2.80
C TYR A 117 -1.94 4.40 1.28
N GLY A 118 -2.55 3.33 0.77
CA GLY A 118 -2.84 3.14 -0.65
C GLY A 118 -3.74 4.24 -1.21
N VAL A 119 -4.79 4.64 -0.48
CA VAL A 119 -5.68 5.75 -0.86
C VAL A 119 -4.90 7.06 -0.97
N VAL A 120 -4.09 7.40 0.05
CA VAL A 120 -3.30 8.64 0.07
C VAL A 120 -2.25 8.64 -1.04
N ALA A 121 -1.50 7.54 -1.19
CA ALA A 121 -0.47 7.37 -2.20
C ALA A 121 -1.02 7.51 -3.62
N PHE A 122 -2.13 6.82 -3.92
CA PHE A 122 -2.76 6.87 -5.23
C PHE A 122 -3.36 8.23 -5.53
N THR A 123 -4.03 8.86 -4.56
CA THR A 123 -4.56 10.22 -4.73
C THR A 123 -3.42 11.19 -5.02
N ALA A 124 -2.34 11.16 -4.25
CA ALA A 124 -1.18 12.01 -4.48
C ALA A 124 -0.55 11.77 -5.87
N LEU A 125 -0.40 10.50 -6.28
CA LEU A 125 0.13 10.12 -7.59
C LEU A 125 -0.73 10.68 -8.72
N VAL A 126 -2.06 10.45 -8.69
CA VAL A 126 -2.99 10.88 -9.74
C VAL A 126 -3.10 12.40 -9.79
N THR A 127 -3.16 13.08 -8.64
CA THR A 127 -3.19 14.54 -8.57
C THR A 127 -1.91 15.14 -9.14
N ALA A 128 -0.74 14.66 -8.71
CA ALA A 128 0.54 15.14 -9.21
C ALA A 128 0.68 14.91 -10.73
N PHE A 129 0.31 13.72 -11.20
CA PHE A 129 0.34 13.39 -12.62
C PHE A 129 -0.60 14.30 -13.42
N THR A 130 -1.85 14.45 -12.99
CA THR A 130 -2.85 15.27 -13.68
C THR A 130 -2.41 16.73 -13.76
N LEU A 131 -2.02 17.33 -12.63
CA LEU A 131 -1.57 18.73 -12.61
C LEU A 131 -0.35 18.96 -13.49
N SER A 132 0.63 18.07 -13.42
CA SER A 132 1.84 18.17 -14.24
C SER A 132 1.52 18.01 -15.73
N ALA A 133 0.70 17.03 -16.09
CA ALA A 133 0.29 16.78 -17.47
C ALA A 133 -0.51 17.96 -18.05
N THR A 134 -1.42 18.54 -17.27
CA THR A 134 -2.20 19.72 -17.68
C THR A 134 -1.31 20.94 -17.92
N LEU A 135 -0.33 21.19 -17.04
CA LEU A 135 0.60 22.32 -17.23
C LEU A 135 1.55 22.09 -18.41
N ILE A 136 2.09 20.88 -18.56
CA ILE A 136 2.99 20.52 -19.65
C ILE A 136 2.27 20.58 -21.01
N SER A 137 0.96 20.31 -21.06
CA SER A 137 0.19 20.37 -22.30
C SER A 137 -0.19 21.79 -22.74
N MET A 138 -0.01 22.81 -21.89
CA MET A 138 -0.34 24.21 -22.19
C MET A 138 0.18 24.70 -23.55
N PRO A 139 1.47 24.53 -23.93
CA PRO A 139 2.00 25.08 -25.18
C PRO A 139 1.34 24.49 -26.43
N VAL A 140 0.72 23.32 -26.30
CA VAL A 140 0.08 22.59 -27.39
C VAL A 140 -1.39 23.00 -27.55
N PHE A 141 -2.07 23.35 -26.46
CA PHE A 141 -3.52 23.59 -26.45
C PHE A 141 -3.92 25.01 -26.00
N TYR A 142 -2.98 25.93 -25.79
CA TYR A 142 -3.30 27.28 -25.29
C TYR A 142 -4.22 28.08 -26.22
N ASP A 143 -4.16 27.86 -27.53
CA ASP A 143 -4.98 28.51 -28.55
C ASP A 143 -6.08 27.60 -29.13
N ALA A 144 -6.27 26.42 -28.55
CA ALA A 144 -7.24 25.45 -29.04
C ALA A 144 -8.68 25.91 -28.74
N PRO A 145 -9.59 25.87 -29.74
CA PRO A 145 -10.97 26.30 -29.53
C PRO A 145 -11.67 25.43 -28.47
N GLY A 146 -12.26 26.07 -27.46
CA GLY A 146 -12.95 25.39 -26.36
C GLY A 146 -12.04 24.94 -25.22
N VAL A 147 -10.74 25.22 -25.28
CA VAL A 147 -9.79 25.02 -24.17
C VAL A 147 -9.41 26.38 -23.59
N THR A 148 -9.48 26.50 -22.27
CA THR A 148 -9.03 27.72 -21.58
C THR A 148 -8.25 27.30 -20.35
N TYR A 149 -7.01 27.77 -20.26
CA TYR A 149 -6.17 27.55 -19.10
C TYR A 149 -6.22 28.77 -18.18
N THR A 150 -6.69 28.55 -16.95
CA THR A 150 -6.84 29.62 -15.96
C THR A 150 -6.05 29.28 -14.69
N LEU A 151 -5.17 30.20 -14.29
CA LEU A 151 -4.39 30.15 -13.05
C LEU A 151 -4.89 31.25 -12.11
N GLY A 152 -5.88 30.91 -11.28
CA GLY A 152 -6.53 31.89 -10.41
C GLY A 152 -7.27 32.95 -11.24
N PRO A 153 -6.92 34.24 -11.15
CA PRO A 153 -7.54 35.29 -11.97
C PRO A 153 -6.88 35.47 -13.35
N TYR A 154 -5.75 34.80 -13.62
CA TYR A 154 -4.99 34.99 -14.85
C TYR A 154 -5.34 33.92 -15.89
N VAL A 155 -5.64 34.35 -17.12
CA VAL A 155 -5.85 33.46 -18.27
C VAL A 155 -4.54 33.37 -19.06
N VAL A 156 -4.22 32.17 -19.52
CA VAL A 156 -3.04 31.91 -20.35
C VAL A 156 -3.45 32.02 -21.82
N ASP A 157 -3.22 33.19 -22.40
CA ASP A 157 -3.63 33.51 -23.78
C ASP A 157 -2.45 33.62 -24.74
N THR A 158 -1.22 33.60 -24.23
CA THR A 158 -0.02 33.78 -25.05
C THR A 158 0.92 32.59 -24.96
N LEU A 159 1.62 32.30 -26.06
CA LEU A 159 2.61 31.21 -26.12
C LEU A 159 3.68 31.34 -25.03
N ARG A 160 4.14 32.55 -24.70
CA ARG A 160 5.13 32.78 -23.64
C ARG A 160 4.62 32.33 -22.26
N GLU A 161 3.35 32.61 -21.96
CA GLU A 161 2.71 32.24 -20.69
C GLU A 161 2.47 30.72 -20.66
N ALA A 162 2.08 30.13 -21.80
CA ALA A 162 1.93 28.69 -21.95
C ALA A 162 3.25 27.93 -21.75
N VAL A 163 4.35 28.44 -22.32
CA VAL A 163 5.70 27.87 -22.13
C VAL A 163 6.17 28.02 -20.68
N ALA A 164 5.91 29.17 -20.05
CA ALA A 164 6.20 29.36 -18.64
C ALA A 164 5.40 28.39 -17.75
N GLY A 165 4.11 28.20 -18.07
CA GLY A 165 3.24 27.22 -17.42
C GLY A 165 3.74 25.78 -17.59
N ALA A 166 4.17 25.39 -18.79
CA ALA A 166 4.81 24.10 -19.02
C ALA A 166 6.11 23.93 -18.22
N GLY A 167 6.93 24.99 -18.14
CA GLY A 167 8.12 24.99 -17.29
C GLY A 167 7.79 24.73 -15.83
N LEU A 168 6.74 25.39 -15.30
CA LEU A 168 6.21 25.11 -13.96
C LEU A 168 5.69 23.68 -13.83
N GLY A 169 5.04 23.15 -14.87
CA GLY A 169 4.58 21.76 -14.92
C GLY A 169 5.73 20.75 -14.84
N VAL A 170 6.83 20.99 -15.54
CA VAL A 170 8.05 20.16 -15.45
C VAL A 170 8.65 20.24 -14.05
N LEU A 171 8.77 21.44 -13.48
CA LEU A 171 9.26 21.60 -12.10
C LEU A 171 8.36 20.87 -11.10
N LEU A 172 7.05 21.01 -11.23
CA LEU A 172 6.06 20.31 -10.40
C LEU A 172 6.20 18.79 -10.54
N ALA A 173 6.39 18.28 -11.75
CA ALA A 173 6.62 16.86 -11.98
C ALA A 173 7.87 16.36 -11.25
N LEU A 174 8.99 17.09 -11.36
CA LEU A 174 10.25 16.73 -10.69
C LEU A 174 10.13 16.75 -9.16
N VAL A 175 9.48 17.76 -8.59
CA VAL A 175 9.20 17.84 -7.16
C VAL A 175 8.28 16.71 -6.73
N SER A 176 7.22 16.45 -7.49
CA SER A 176 6.27 15.38 -7.22
C SER A 176 6.94 14.01 -7.24
N LEU A 177 7.84 13.74 -8.19
CA LEU A 177 8.61 12.50 -8.22
C LEU A 177 9.45 12.31 -6.95
N HIS A 178 10.06 13.37 -6.42
CA HIS A 178 10.80 13.28 -5.15
C HIS A 178 9.87 12.97 -3.98
N VAL A 179 8.72 13.64 -3.91
CA VAL A 179 7.71 13.39 -2.87
C VAL A 179 7.17 11.96 -2.96
N LEU A 180 6.77 11.51 -4.15
CA LEU A 180 6.25 10.16 -4.39
C LEU A 180 7.29 9.08 -4.09
N ASN A 181 8.55 9.30 -4.44
CA ASN A 181 9.64 8.42 -4.02
C ASN A 181 9.78 8.36 -2.49
N GLY A 182 9.56 9.47 -1.78
CA GLY A 182 9.49 9.50 -0.32
C GLY A 182 8.31 8.70 0.23
N VAL A 183 7.12 8.87 -0.36
CA VAL A 183 5.91 8.11 0.01
C VAL A 183 6.13 6.61 -0.19
N ALA A 184 6.73 6.20 -1.31
CA ALA A 184 7.03 4.80 -1.59
C ALA A 184 7.95 4.18 -0.53
N ARG A 185 9.02 4.91 -0.14
CA ARG A 185 9.90 4.48 0.96
C ARG A 185 9.16 4.36 2.28
N PHE A 186 8.25 5.29 2.59
CA PHE A 186 7.41 5.21 3.77
C PHE A 186 6.52 3.95 3.77
N GLY A 187 5.98 3.57 2.61
CA GLY A 187 5.24 2.32 2.44
C GLY A 187 6.06 1.06 2.75
N GLY A 188 7.33 1.03 2.33
CA GLY A 188 8.28 -0.03 2.68
C GLY A 188 8.61 -0.04 4.18
N PHE A 189 8.87 1.13 4.76
CA PHE A 189 9.10 1.29 6.20
C PHE A 189 7.93 0.79 7.05
N LEU A 190 6.67 1.07 6.66
CA LEU A 190 5.51 0.56 7.38
C LEU A 190 5.45 -0.97 7.38
N THR A 191 5.77 -1.60 6.24
CA THR A 191 5.83 -3.06 6.15
C THR A 191 6.92 -3.61 7.07
N ASP A 192 8.13 -3.05 7.05
CA ASP A 192 9.23 -3.49 7.90
C ASP A 192 8.98 -3.25 9.39
N ALA A 193 8.53 -2.05 9.78
CA ALA A 193 8.28 -1.70 11.17
C ALA A 193 7.24 -2.63 11.82
N LEU A 194 6.16 -2.96 11.10
CA LEU A 194 5.09 -3.82 11.63
C LEU A 194 5.46 -5.31 11.59
N LEU A 195 6.19 -5.76 10.56
CA LEU A 195 6.46 -7.18 10.34
C LEU A 195 7.83 -7.64 10.87
N GLY A 196 8.87 -6.82 10.74
CA GLY A 196 10.21 -7.05 11.30
C GLY A 196 10.30 -6.69 12.78
N GLY A 197 9.48 -5.74 13.25
CA GLY A 197 9.32 -5.45 14.69
C GLY A 197 8.85 -6.67 15.48
N ALA A 198 7.84 -7.39 14.99
CA ALA A 198 7.28 -8.59 15.62
C ALA A 198 8.29 -9.76 15.70
N ALA A 199 9.18 -9.90 14.71
CA ALA A 199 10.21 -10.94 14.70
C ALA A 199 11.28 -10.70 15.77
N ARG A 200 11.67 -9.43 15.99
CA ARG A 200 12.66 -9.05 17.02
C ARG A 200 12.15 -9.25 18.44
N THR A 201 10.88 -8.98 18.70
CA THR A 201 10.26 -9.26 20.01
C THR A 201 10.10 -10.75 20.28
N ALA A 202 9.82 -11.57 19.26
CA ALA A 202 9.73 -13.02 19.41
C ALA A 202 11.10 -13.66 19.72
N GLY A 203 12.17 -13.27 19.00
CA GLY A 203 13.51 -13.81 19.22
C GLY A 203 14.18 -13.38 20.53
N GLY A 204 13.75 -12.27 21.13
CA GLY A 204 14.25 -11.81 22.43
C GLY A 204 13.54 -12.43 23.64
N ALA A 205 12.43 -13.16 23.45
CA ALA A 205 11.72 -13.85 24.51
C ALA A 205 12.23 -15.29 24.75
N ASP A 206 12.99 -15.84 23.79
CA ASP A 206 13.60 -17.18 23.84
C ASP A 206 15.09 -17.15 24.27
N ALA A 207 15.61 -15.99 24.71
CA ALA A 207 16.98 -15.77 25.16
C ALA A 207 17.04 -15.39 26.66
#